data_AF-A0A418FP86-F1
#
_entry.id   AF-A0A418FP86-F1
#
_cell.length_a   1.000
_cell.length_b   1.000
_cell.length_c   1.000
_cell.angle_alpha   90.00
_cell.angle_beta   90.00
_cell.angle_gamma   90.00
#
_symmetry.space_group_name_H-M   'P 1'
#
loop_
_entity.id
_entity.type
_entity.pdbx_description
1 polymer ?
#
loop_
_entity_poly.entity_id
_entity_poly.type
_entity_poly.pdbx_seq_one_letter_code
_entity_poly.pdbx_strand_id
1 'polypeptide(L)'
;FNQGLLCLLADELYSCRFGTFLLSTQQEREALRLRDTTTSIWTYLNGYRSVLENRTFVADQVLLPTQSSLLRGVTVWPHVFLRWSAQASAVDIPCANSQVFVDNELRQPSWRLSHSILSLLAELNPPKH
;
A
#
# COMPACT_ATOMS: atom_id res chain seq x y z
N PHE A 1 16.05 -1.37 0.70
CA PHE A 1 14.70 -1.86 1.04
C PHE A 1 14.37 -3.10 0.21
N ASN A 2 13.37 -3.88 0.60
CA ASN A 2 12.92 -5.07 -0.10
C ASN A 2 11.49 -4.92 -0.66
N GLN A 3 10.98 -5.98 -1.29
CA GLN A 3 9.65 -6.00 -1.89
C GLN A 3 8.52 -5.74 -0.88
N GLY A 4 8.67 -6.21 0.36
CA GLY A 4 7.67 -6.01 1.41
C GLY A 4 7.43 -4.53 1.72
N LEU A 5 8.50 -3.72 1.71
CA LEU A 5 8.38 -2.28 1.90
C LEU A 5 7.52 -1.63 0.80
N LEU A 6 7.74 -2.03 -0.45
CA LEU A 6 7.00 -1.46 -1.56
C LEU A 6 5.54 -1.93 -1.59
N CYS A 7 5.26 -3.19 -1.24
CA CYS A 7 3.89 -3.69 -1.08
C CYS A 7 3.14 -2.94 0.04
N LEU A 8 3.80 -2.68 1.18
CA LEU A 8 3.22 -1.87 2.26
C LEU A 8 2.93 -0.44 1.79
N LEU A 9 3.86 0.20 1.07
CA LEU A 9 3.61 1.54 0.52
C LEU A 9 2.42 1.56 -0.44
N ALA A 10 2.28 0.54 -1.29
CA ALA A 10 1.16 0.41 -2.21
C ALA A 10 -0.18 0.25 -1.47
N ASP A 11 -0.22 -0.52 -0.38
CA ASP A 11 -1.42 -0.67 0.45
C ASP A 11 -1.80 0.65 1.13
N GLU A 12 -0.82 1.35 1.71
CA GLU A 12 -1.06 2.60 2.45
C GLU A 12 -1.39 3.79 1.55
N LEU A 13 -1.08 3.71 0.25
CA LEU A 13 -1.50 4.71 -0.73
C LEU A 13 -3.03 4.77 -0.86
N TYR A 14 -3.70 3.62 -0.74
CA TYR A 14 -5.16 3.52 -0.87
C TYR A 14 -5.89 3.36 0.46
N SER A 15 -5.22 2.92 1.53
CA SER A 15 -5.83 2.78 2.85
C SER A 15 -6.15 4.14 3.50
N CYS A 16 -5.43 5.20 3.11
CA CYS A 16 -5.45 6.50 3.78
C CYS A 16 -5.29 6.36 5.31
N ARG A 17 -4.45 5.44 5.80
CA ARG A 17 -4.19 5.28 7.25
C ARG A 17 -3.25 6.37 7.79
N PHE A 18 -2.35 6.85 6.93
CA PHE A 18 -1.33 7.85 7.25
C PHE A 18 -1.51 9.10 6.40
N GLY A 19 -1.09 10.25 6.92
CA GLY A 19 -1.18 11.52 6.19
C GLY A 19 -0.12 11.72 5.11
N THR A 20 0.82 10.78 4.93
CA THR A 20 1.97 10.95 4.03
C THR A 20 1.59 11.17 2.57
N PHE A 21 0.52 10.52 2.10
CA PHE A 21 0.04 10.60 0.72
C PHE A 21 -1.27 11.39 0.58
N LEU A 22 -1.78 12.00 1.64
CA LEU A 22 -3.00 12.79 1.58
C LEU A 22 -2.76 14.16 0.93
N LEU A 23 -3.77 14.65 0.22
CA LEU A 23 -3.78 15.93 -0.49
C LEU A 23 -2.77 16.01 -1.65
N SER A 24 -3.05 16.95 -2.56
CA SER A 24 -2.35 17.08 -3.83
C SER A 24 -1.15 18.02 -3.75
N THR A 25 -1.19 19.02 -2.86
CA THR A 25 -0.15 20.05 -2.75
C THR A 25 0.40 20.20 -1.34
N GLN A 26 1.65 20.64 -1.22
CA GLN A 26 2.26 20.94 0.08
C GLN A 26 1.54 22.11 0.80
N GLN A 27 1.00 23.06 0.04
CA GLN A 27 0.26 24.21 0.59
C GLN A 27 -1.01 23.76 1.35
N GLU A 28 -1.82 22.87 0.76
CA GLU A 28 -3.02 22.33 1.42
C GLU A 28 -2.65 21.52 2.67
N ARG A 29 -1.52 20.80 2.62
CA ARG A 29 -1.01 20.03 3.76
C ARG A 29 -0.62 20.92 4.94
N GLU A 30 -0.05 22.07 4.68
CA GLU A 30 0.31 23.06 5.71
C GLU A 30 -0.93 23.76 6.26
N ALA A 31 -1.87 24.14 5.40
CA ALA A 31 -3.13 24.78 5.80
C ALA A 31 -3.92 23.91 6.80
N LEU A 32 -3.96 22.59 6.58
CA LEU A 32 -4.63 21.62 7.44
C LEU A 32 -3.73 21.01 8.53
N ARG A 33 -2.52 21.54 8.72
CA ARG A 33 -1.54 21.09 9.74
C ARG A 33 -1.37 19.58 9.77
N LEU A 34 -1.24 18.96 8.58
CA LEU A 34 -1.28 17.49 8.43
C LEU A 34 -0.21 16.75 9.24
N ARG A 35 0.93 17.40 9.49
CA ARG A 35 2.02 16.87 10.30
C ARG A 35 1.65 16.71 11.78
N ASP A 36 0.76 17.56 12.28
CA ASP A 36 0.33 17.57 13.68
C ASP A 36 -0.93 16.71 13.87
N THR A 37 -1.78 16.65 12.86
CA THR A 37 -3.07 15.96 12.92
C THR A 37 -2.98 14.48 12.57
N THR A 38 -1.97 14.07 11.78
CA THR A 38 -1.82 12.69 11.33
C THR A 38 -0.40 12.15 11.52
N THR A 39 -0.28 10.83 11.59
CA THR A 39 1.02 10.17 11.68
C THR A 39 1.60 9.90 10.29
N SER A 40 2.92 10.03 10.17
CA SER A 40 3.67 9.65 8.97
C SER A 40 3.84 8.13 8.88
N ILE A 41 3.68 7.57 7.68
CA ILE A 41 3.95 6.15 7.42
C ILE A 41 5.39 5.76 7.78
N TRP A 42 6.34 6.68 7.63
CA TRP A 42 7.75 6.42 7.93
C TRP A 42 7.98 6.13 9.41
N THR A 43 7.19 6.76 10.30
CA THR A 43 7.22 6.47 11.74
C THR A 43 6.89 5.00 12.02
N TYR A 44 5.91 4.46 11.28
CA TYR A 44 5.53 3.05 11.36
C TYR A 44 6.59 2.14 10.72
N LEU A 45 7.03 2.44 9.49
CA LEU A 45 7.99 1.60 8.76
C LEU A 45 9.37 1.52 9.43
N ASN A 46 9.81 2.60 10.09
CA ASN A 46 11.07 2.62 10.83
C ASN A 46 11.11 1.57 11.97
N GLY A 47 9.96 1.23 12.56
CA GLY A 47 9.86 0.16 13.56
C GLY A 47 10.11 -1.25 13.00
N TYR A 48 9.90 -1.45 11.69
CA TYR A 48 10.06 -2.74 11.00
C TYR A 48 11.27 -2.77 10.07
N ARG A 49 12.17 -1.79 10.19
CA ARG A 49 13.29 -1.58 9.25
C ARG A 49 14.15 -2.83 9.05
N SER A 50 14.41 -3.60 10.12
CA SER A 50 15.20 -4.85 10.06
C SER A 50 14.60 -5.93 9.16
N VAL A 51 13.27 -5.95 9.00
CA VAL A 51 12.54 -6.90 8.15
C VAL A 51 12.35 -6.35 6.74
N LEU A 52 12.39 -5.03 6.57
CA LEU A 52 12.15 -4.31 5.32
C LEU A 52 13.42 -3.99 4.52
N GLU A 53 14.59 -4.29 5.08
CA GLU A 53 15.87 -4.14 4.41
C GLU A 53 16.19 -5.30 3.46
N ASN A 54 16.97 -5.00 2.42
CA ASN A 54 17.48 -6.02 1.51
C ASN A 54 18.84 -6.46 2.04
N ARG A 55 18.96 -7.75 2.40
CA ARG A 55 20.20 -8.33 2.94
C ARG A 55 21.33 -8.40 1.91
N THR A 56 21.02 -8.39 0.62
CA THR A 56 22.01 -8.42 -0.46
C THR A 56 22.28 -7.03 -1.05
N PHE A 57 21.89 -5.97 -0.35
CA PHE A 57 22.13 -4.61 -0.81
C PHE A 57 23.63 -4.30 -0.81
N VAL A 58 24.10 -3.71 -1.91
CA VAL A 58 25.47 -3.21 -2.04
C VAL A 58 25.39 -1.72 -2.33
N ALA A 59 26.10 -0.92 -1.54
CA ALA A 59 26.17 0.53 -1.72
C ALA A 59 27.00 0.90 -2.96
N ASP A 60 26.80 2.12 -3.45
CA ASP A 60 27.64 2.78 -4.47
C ASP A 60 27.75 2.06 -5.83
N GLN A 61 26.77 1.21 -6.16
CA GLN A 61 26.66 0.62 -7.50
C GLN A 61 25.87 1.52 -8.45
N VAL A 62 26.42 1.75 -9.65
CA VAL A 62 25.70 2.41 -10.73
C VAL A 62 24.72 1.41 -11.36
N LEU A 63 23.43 1.67 -11.23
CA LEU A 63 22.39 0.84 -11.83
C LEU A 63 22.23 1.17 -13.32
N LEU A 64 22.79 0.34 -14.19
CA LEU A 64 22.67 0.47 -15.65
C LEU A 64 22.01 -0.78 -16.25
N PRO A 65 20.67 -0.89 -16.19
CA PRO A 65 19.98 -1.98 -16.86
C PRO A 65 20.16 -1.86 -18.38
N THR A 66 20.50 -2.96 -19.04
CA THR A 66 20.65 -2.98 -20.51
C THR A 66 19.28 -2.80 -21.19
N GLN A 67 19.27 -2.23 -22.40
CA GLN A 67 18.02 -2.01 -23.15
C GLN A 67 17.24 -3.32 -23.37
N SER A 68 17.93 -4.43 -23.62
CA SER A 68 17.31 -5.76 -23.73
C SER A 68 16.68 -6.23 -22.41
N SER A 69 17.32 -5.93 -21.27
CA SER A 69 16.75 -6.21 -19.94
C SER A 69 15.50 -5.38 -19.64
N LEU A 70 15.42 -4.15 -20.14
CA LEU A 70 14.22 -3.31 -19.97
C LEU A 70 13.08 -3.78 -20.87
N LEU A 71 13.35 -4.10 -22.14
CA LEU A 71 12.31 -4.48 -23.09
C LEU A 71 11.78 -5.90 -22.87
N ARG A 72 12.59 -6.82 -22.33
CA ARG A 72 12.18 -8.22 -22.09
C ARG A 72 12.08 -8.63 -20.63
N GLY A 73 12.61 -7.82 -19.71
CA GLY A 73 12.62 -8.13 -18.27
C GLY A 73 11.51 -7.46 -17.47
N VAL A 74 10.72 -6.57 -18.08
CA VAL A 74 9.53 -6.00 -17.43
C VAL A 74 8.46 -7.08 -17.32
N THR A 75 8.09 -7.40 -16.09
CA THR A 75 7.10 -8.42 -15.76
C THR A 75 5.98 -7.79 -14.93
N VAL A 76 4.80 -8.40 -14.98
CA VAL A 76 3.71 -8.03 -14.07
C VAL A 76 4.16 -8.33 -12.65
N TRP A 77 3.94 -7.40 -11.73
CA TRP A 77 4.28 -7.58 -10.33
C TRP A 77 3.15 -8.31 -9.59
N PRO A 78 3.26 -9.63 -9.33
CA PRO A 78 2.10 -10.42 -8.91
C PRO A 78 1.64 -10.08 -7.50
N HIS A 79 2.56 -9.66 -6.63
CA HIS A 79 2.24 -9.41 -5.21
C HIS A 79 1.40 -8.15 -5.00
N VAL A 80 1.34 -7.25 -6.00
CA VAL A 80 0.47 -6.08 -5.98
C VAL A 80 -0.77 -6.32 -6.84
N PHE A 81 -0.56 -6.68 -8.12
CA PHE A 81 -1.66 -6.75 -9.10
C PHE A 81 -2.43 -8.08 -9.11
N LEU A 82 -1.80 -9.18 -8.70
CA LEU A 82 -2.39 -10.52 -8.65
C LEU A 82 -2.61 -11.00 -7.21
N ARG A 83 -2.53 -10.10 -6.22
CA ARG A 83 -2.70 -10.43 -4.79
C ARG A 83 -4.05 -11.10 -4.49
N TRP A 84 -5.08 -10.69 -5.24
CA TRP A 84 -6.46 -11.16 -5.10
C TRP A 84 -6.90 -12.03 -6.26
N SER A 85 -6.03 -12.32 -7.24
CA SER A 85 -6.34 -13.39 -8.17
C SER A 85 -6.42 -14.65 -7.33
N ALA A 86 -7.56 -15.35 -7.38
CA ALA A 86 -7.60 -16.74 -6.94
C ALA A 86 -6.41 -17.39 -7.61
N GLN A 87 -5.38 -17.77 -6.83
CA GLN A 87 -4.29 -18.53 -7.41
C GLN A 87 -4.99 -19.69 -8.09
N ALA A 88 -4.93 -19.74 -9.42
CA ALA A 88 -5.25 -20.94 -10.17
C ALA A 88 -4.24 -21.95 -9.66
N SER A 89 -4.58 -22.57 -8.53
CA SER A 89 -3.97 -23.78 -8.03
C SER A 89 -4.01 -24.70 -9.24
N ALA A 90 -2.91 -25.38 -9.54
CA ALA A 90 -2.74 -26.20 -10.74
C ALA A 90 -3.64 -27.46 -10.78
N VAL A 91 -4.91 -27.29 -10.40
CA VAL A 91 -5.97 -28.28 -10.24
C VAL A 91 -7.23 -27.60 -10.77
N ASP A 92 -7.31 -27.45 -12.09
CA ASP A 92 -8.59 -27.30 -12.78
C ASP A 92 -9.38 -28.61 -12.59
N ILE A 93 -9.95 -28.79 -11.40
CA ILE A 93 -11.09 -29.66 -11.18
C ILE A 93 -12.21 -28.71 -10.76
N PRO A 94 -13.28 -28.54 -11.56
CA PRO A 94 -14.35 -27.64 -11.21
C PRO A 94 -15.11 -28.23 -10.02
N CYS A 95 -14.77 -27.81 -8.79
CA CYS A 95 -15.53 -28.19 -7.61
C CYS A 95 -16.71 -27.23 -7.44
N ALA A 96 -17.92 -27.78 -7.58
CA ALA A 96 -19.19 -27.09 -7.51
C ALA A 96 -19.60 -26.71 -6.07
N ASN A 97 -18.73 -26.06 -5.30
CA ASN A 97 -19.03 -25.68 -3.92
C ASN A 97 -19.01 -24.15 -3.73
N SER A 98 -20.20 -23.55 -3.68
CA SER A 98 -20.47 -22.12 -3.48
C SER A 98 -20.14 -21.57 -2.08
N GLN A 99 -19.29 -22.25 -1.29
CA GLN A 99 -19.00 -21.87 0.11
C GLN A 99 -17.60 -21.26 0.32
N VAL A 100 -16.88 -20.94 -0.77
CA VAL A 100 -15.49 -20.45 -0.70
C VAL A 100 -15.35 -19.06 -0.03
N PHE A 101 -16.44 -18.33 0.17
CA PHE A 101 -16.40 -16.95 0.69
C PHE A 101 -16.74 -16.80 2.18
N VAL A 102 -16.90 -17.89 2.95
CA VAL A 102 -17.26 -17.81 4.38
C VAL A 102 -16.21 -17.04 5.20
N ASP A 103 -14.93 -17.13 4.84
CA ASP A 103 -13.83 -16.49 5.58
C ASP A 103 -13.62 -14.99 5.28
N ASN A 104 -14.37 -14.42 4.33
CA ASN A 104 -14.34 -12.96 4.11
C ASN A 104 -14.96 -12.19 5.29
N GLU A 105 -15.79 -12.86 6.11
CA GLU A 105 -16.47 -12.32 7.28
C GLU A 105 -15.52 -12.07 8.48
N LEU A 106 -14.38 -12.79 8.55
CA LEU A 106 -13.41 -12.68 9.64
C LEU A 106 -12.34 -11.59 9.39
N ARG A 107 -12.25 -11.04 8.19
CA ARG A 107 -11.34 -9.93 7.91
C ARG A 107 -11.93 -8.64 8.50
N GLN A 108 -11.25 -8.11 9.50
CA GLN A 108 -11.45 -6.72 9.91
C GLN A 108 -11.38 -5.83 8.67
N PRO A 109 -12.41 -5.02 8.40
CA PRO A 109 -12.43 -4.17 7.22
C PRO A 109 -11.24 -3.19 7.27
N SER A 110 -10.28 -3.39 6.37
CA SER A 110 -9.11 -2.52 6.24
C SER A 110 -9.44 -1.12 5.72
N TRP A 111 -10.71 -0.85 5.41
CA TRP A 111 -11.23 0.44 4.97
C TRP A 111 -11.60 1.38 6.12
N ARG A 112 -11.42 0.97 7.39
CA ARG A 112 -11.68 1.87 8.53
C ARG A 112 -10.59 2.93 8.64
N LEU A 113 -10.88 4.12 8.14
CA LEU A 113 -10.06 5.32 8.28
C LEU A 113 -9.89 5.69 9.76
N SER A 114 -8.73 6.22 10.12
CA SER A 114 -8.48 6.69 11.49
C SER A 114 -9.36 7.90 11.82
N HIS A 115 -9.65 8.10 13.12
CA HIS A 115 -10.49 9.22 13.57
C HIS A 115 -9.95 10.58 13.11
N SER A 116 -8.63 10.75 13.12
CA SER A 116 -7.98 11.99 12.63
C SER A 116 -8.24 12.24 11.15
N ILE A 117 -8.24 11.18 10.32
CA ILE A 117 -8.42 11.30 8.88
C ILE A 117 -9.90 11.50 8.54
N LEU A 118 -10.80 10.86 9.28
CA LEU A 118 -12.24 11.15 9.19
C LEU A 118 -12.56 12.60 9.55
N SER A 119 -11.93 13.15 10.59
CA SER A 119 -12.10 14.56 10.98
C SER A 119 -11.63 15.52 9.90
N LEU A 120 -10.46 15.26 9.29
CA LEU A 120 -9.94 16.07 8.18
C LEU A 120 -10.84 16.03 6.94
N LEU A 121 -11.37 14.85 6.61
CA LEU A 121 -12.30 14.72 5.48
C LEU A 121 -13.62 15.47 5.73
N ALA A 122 -14.07 15.56 6.97
CA ALA A 122 -15.24 16.33 7.34
C ALA A 122 -15.01 17.86 7.23
N GLU A 123 -13.81 18.34 7.55
CA GLU A 123 -13.43 19.76 7.38
C GLU A 123 -13.32 20.16 5.90
N LEU A 124 -12.85 19.25 5.05
CA LEU A 124 -12.72 19.48 3.61
C LEU A 124 -14.07 19.55 2.86
N ASN A 125 -15.13 18.99 3.45
CA ASN A 125 -16.44 18.92 2.82
C ASN A 125 -17.54 19.29 3.84
N PRO A 126 -17.65 20.58 4.22
CA PRO A 126 -18.65 21.00 5.18
C PRO A 126 -20.05 20.71 4.64
N PRO A 127 -21.01 20.28 5.50
CA PRO A 127 -22.38 20.08 5.08
C PRO A 127 -22.91 21.39 4.48
N LYS A 128 -23.36 21.32 3.23
CA LYS A 128 -24.06 22.44 2.60
C LYS A 128 -25.36 22.67 3.38
N HIS A 129 -25.42 23.77 4.12
CA HIS A 129 -26.66 24.31 4.68
C HIS A 129 -27.57 24.81 3.56
#